data_AF-A0A016TSR8-F1
#
_entry.id   AF-A0A016TSR8-F1
#
_cell.length_a   1.000
_cell.length_b   1.000
_cell.length_c   1.000
_cell.angle_alpha   90.00
_cell.angle_beta   90.00
_cell.angle_gamma   90.00
#
_symmetry.space_group_name_H-M   'P 1'
#
loop_
_entity.id
_entity.type
_entity.pdbx_description
1 polymer ?
#
loop_
_entity_poly.entity_id
_entity_poly.type
_entity_poly.pdbx_seq_one_letter_code
_entity_poly.pdbx_strand_id
1 'polypeptide(L)'
;MNAIPPKRHTVIGTNEIDNDMAAVLNLGPSFAISRKTTNNTIDEALCGIHHFAHRLRSRIQRGATVLDRESTLLCSMPFPSRGIRLPDSTPNVDSKLASLELAIQKVYQNEAIQMYRSNLTVSEQRGFRKLIRLKDKLRYMVGDKCGSFVVVPQSLDKNIINGTLSDATTYAETTAAAFRRACEKVRETISTAVKPTLGSNVARALLDLHPVVPTF
;
A
#
# COMPACT_ATOMS: atom_id res chain seq x y z
N MET A 1 34.45 -16.86 16.06
CA MET A 1 33.76 -17.61 15.00
C MET A 1 32.77 -16.67 14.34
N ASN A 2 33.04 -16.21 13.10
CA ASN A 2 32.12 -15.31 12.40
C ASN A 2 30.96 -16.15 11.87
N ALA A 3 29.81 -16.08 12.54
CA ALA A 3 28.59 -16.70 12.05
C ALA A 3 28.28 -16.12 10.66
N ILE A 4 28.31 -16.98 9.63
CA ILE A 4 27.89 -16.60 8.29
C ILE A 4 26.40 -16.25 8.41
N PRO A 5 25.99 -15.00 8.11
CA PRO A 5 24.59 -14.63 8.23
C PRO A 5 23.73 -15.59 7.39
N PRO A 6 22.58 -16.03 7.90
CA PRO A 6 21.75 -16.99 7.20
C PRO A 6 21.35 -16.44 5.84
N LYS A 7 21.42 -17.28 4.80
CA LYS A 7 21.00 -16.88 3.45
C LYS A 7 19.53 -16.44 3.49
N ARG A 8 19.28 -15.15 3.23
CA ARG A 8 17.92 -14.55 3.31
C ARG A 8 17.24 -14.45 1.96
N HIS A 9 17.65 -15.26 0.99
CA HIS A 9 17.05 -15.27 -0.34
C HIS A 9 17.04 -16.66 -0.99
N THR A 10 16.04 -16.88 -1.84
CA THR A 10 15.88 -18.08 -2.66
C THR A 10 15.64 -17.65 -4.11
N VAL A 11 16.37 -18.26 -5.04
CA VAL A 11 16.24 -18.00 -6.48
C VAL A 11 15.65 -19.23 -7.13
N ILE A 12 14.59 -19.07 -7.92
CA ILE A 12 13.88 -20.17 -8.58
C ILE A 12 13.91 -19.92 -10.09
N GLY A 13 14.41 -20.89 -10.85
CA GLY A 13 14.32 -20.87 -12.32
C GLY A 13 15.16 -19.81 -13.03
N THR A 14 16.17 -19.22 -12.38
CA THR A 14 17.10 -18.26 -13.01
C THR A 14 18.50 -18.33 -12.42
N ASN A 15 19.50 -18.05 -13.26
CA ASN A 15 20.91 -17.89 -12.92
C ASN A 15 21.40 -16.44 -13.09
N GLU A 16 20.50 -15.49 -13.33
CA GLU A 16 20.85 -14.07 -13.56
C GLU A 16 21.31 -13.34 -12.27
N ILE A 17 21.16 -13.96 -11.10
CA ILE A 17 21.55 -13.38 -9.81
C ILE A 17 23.05 -13.59 -9.55
N ASP A 18 23.80 -12.49 -9.57
CA ASP A 18 25.22 -12.48 -9.22
C ASP A 18 25.47 -12.27 -7.71
N ASN A 19 26.75 -12.31 -7.30
CA ASN A 19 27.15 -12.16 -5.91
C ASN A 19 26.81 -10.78 -5.32
N ASP A 20 26.86 -9.70 -6.12
CA ASP A 20 26.50 -8.35 -5.65
C ASP A 20 25.00 -8.27 -5.38
N MET A 21 24.18 -8.82 -6.28
CA MET A 21 22.72 -8.90 -6.12
C MET A 21 22.34 -9.76 -4.92
N ALA A 22 23.02 -10.90 -4.75
CA ALA A 22 22.82 -11.79 -3.61
C ALA A 22 23.15 -11.09 -2.28
N ALA A 23 24.19 -10.25 -2.23
CA ALA A 23 24.53 -9.48 -1.04
C ALA A 23 23.38 -8.55 -0.61
N VAL A 24 22.74 -7.85 -1.56
CA VAL A 24 21.58 -7.00 -1.26
C VAL A 24 20.38 -7.81 -0.79
N LEU A 25 20.07 -8.91 -1.47
CA LEU A 25 18.95 -9.77 -1.08
C LEU A 25 19.18 -10.39 0.31
N ASN A 26 20.43 -10.62 0.70
CA ASN A 26 20.78 -11.13 2.02
C ASN A 26 20.60 -10.11 3.16
N LEU A 27 20.51 -8.81 2.89
CA LEU A 27 20.07 -7.83 3.88
C LEU A 27 18.63 -8.14 4.35
N GLY A 28 17.83 -8.71 3.45
CA GLY A 28 16.47 -9.17 3.69
C GLY A 28 15.42 -8.07 3.64
N PRO A 29 14.12 -8.43 3.60
CA PRO A 29 13.04 -7.50 3.29
C PRO A 29 12.76 -6.47 4.38
N SER A 30 13.17 -6.73 5.61
CA SER A 30 13.05 -5.78 6.73
C SER A 30 14.14 -4.71 6.74
N PHE A 31 15.16 -4.82 5.88
CA PHE A 31 16.23 -3.84 5.83
C PHE A 31 15.75 -2.56 5.15
N ALA A 32 15.76 -1.45 5.89
CA ALA A 32 15.45 -0.14 5.35
C ALA A 32 16.71 0.50 4.76
N ILE A 33 16.72 0.71 3.45
CA ILE A 33 17.79 1.45 2.78
C ILE A 33 17.66 2.93 3.17
N SER A 34 18.73 3.51 3.71
CA SER A 34 18.78 4.96 3.98
C SER A 34 18.55 5.72 2.68
N ARG A 35 17.64 6.69 2.68
CA ARG A 35 17.45 7.59 1.52
C ARG A 35 18.14 8.90 1.82
N LYS A 36 18.71 9.51 0.78
CA LYS A 36 19.19 10.89 0.88
C LYS A 36 17.98 11.81 1.05
N THR A 37 18.05 12.72 2.01
CA THR A 37 17.06 13.78 2.18
C THR A 37 17.12 14.70 0.97
N THR A 38 16.01 14.78 0.23
CA THR A 38 15.80 15.66 -0.92
C THR A 38 14.55 16.51 -0.69
N ASN A 39 14.34 17.54 -1.51
CA ASN A 39 13.12 18.35 -1.42
C ASN A 39 11.85 17.48 -1.53
N ASN A 40 11.85 16.45 -2.38
CA ASN A 40 10.73 15.51 -2.47
C ASN A 40 10.46 14.78 -1.14
N THR A 41 11.49 14.39 -0.37
CA THR A 41 11.29 13.76 0.94
C THR A 41 10.70 14.73 1.97
N ILE A 42 11.02 16.02 1.85
CA ILE A 42 10.42 17.08 2.67
C ILE A 42 8.94 17.21 2.30
N ASP A 43 8.63 17.27 1.00
CA ASP A 43 7.25 17.37 0.51
C ASP A 43 6.41 16.15 0.92
N GLU A 44 6.97 14.94 0.86
CA GLU A 44 6.32 13.72 1.34
C GLU A 44 6.01 13.79 2.85
N ALA A 45 6.96 14.26 3.66
CA ALA A 45 6.76 14.43 5.10
C ALA A 45 5.68 15.47 5.40
N LEU A 46 5.71 16.63 4.72
CA LEU A 46 4.69 17.68 4.84
C LEU A 46 3.31 17.16 4.41
N CYS A 47 3.23 16.40 3.33
CA CYS A 47 2.00 15.73 2.90
C CYS A 47 1.47 14.78 3.99
N GLY A 48 2.34 14.02 4.66
CA GLY A 48 1.98 13.20 5.81
C GLY A 48 1.38 14.01 6.97
N ILE A 49 1.95 15.18 7.27
CA ILE A 49 1.40 16.11 8.27
C ILE A 49 0.03 16.63 7.84
N HIS A 50 -0.15 16.99 6.57
CA HIS A 50 -1.44 17.43 6.05
C HIS A 50 -2.51 16.34 6.13
N HIS A 51 -2.15 15.08 5.85
CA HIS A 51 -3.05 13.94 6.06
C HIS A 51 -3.40 13.75 7.54
N PHE A 52 -2.43 13.87 8.43
CA PHE A 52 -2.66 13.81 9.86
C PHE A 52 -3.57 14.95 10.34
N ALA A 53 -3.32 16.18 9.89
CA ALA A 53 -4.12 17.36 10.18
C ALA A 53 -5.57 17.18 9.71
N HIS A 54 -5.78 16.68 8.49
CA HIS A 54 -7.10 16.37 7.96
C HIS A 54 -7.84 15.37 8.85
N ARG A 55 -7.19 14.26 9.22
CA ARG A 55 -7.78 13.23 10.11
C ARG A 55 -8.10 13.78 11.50
N LEU A 56 -7.21 14.59 12.07
CA LEU A 56 -7.37 15.17 13.39
C LEU A 56 -8.55 16.15 13.43
N ARG A 57 -8.63 17.09 12.47
CA ARG A 57 -9.76 18.02 12.35
C ARG A 57 -11.08 17.29 12.12
N SER A 58 -11.06 16.28 11.25
CA SER A 58 -12.24 15.41 11.01
C SER A 58 -12.71 14.71 12.29
N ARG A 59 -11.78 14.25 13.14
CA ARG A 59 -12.12 13.60 14.41
C ARG A 59 -12.71 14.60 15.40
N ILE A 60 -12.14 15.80 15.51
CA ILE A 60 -12.62 16.84 16.44
C ILE A 60 -14.04 17.31 16.08
N GLN A 61 -14.33 17.47 14.79
CA GLN A 61 -15.67 17.84 14.31
C GLN A 61 -16.71 16.74 14.53
N ARG A 62 -16.29 15.47 14.60
CA ARG A 62 -17.13 14.34 15.04
C ARG A 62 -17.26 14.25 16.57
N GLY A 63 -16.68 15.19 17.32
CA GLY A 63 -16.83 15.33 18.77
C GLY A 63 -16.37 14.09 19.55
N ALA A 64 -17.18 13.69 20.52
CA ALA A 64 -17.13 12.36 21.09
C ALA A 64 -17.99 11.39 20.27
N THR A 65 -17.53 10.15 20.09
CA THR A 65 -18.28 9.05 19.46
C THR A 65 -19.50 8.67 20.30
N VAL A 66 -20.61 9.40 20.14
CA VAL A 66 -21.93 8.89 20.55
C VAL A 66 -22.41 7.95 19.46
N LEU A 67 -22.80 6.74 19.89
CA LEU A 67 -23.21 5.58 19.09
C LEU A 67 -24.44 5.88 18.23
N ASP A 68 -24.25 6.49 17.07
CA ASP A 68 -25.20 6.28 15.97
C ASP A 68 -24.81 4.98 15.26
N ARG A 69 -25.77 4.04 15.19
CA ARG A 69 -25.57 2.70 14.60
C ARG A 69 -25.20 2.82 13.12
N GLU A 70 -25.82 3.74 12.38
CA GLU A 70 -25.50 3.97 10.96
C GLU A 70 -24.10 4.57 10.80
N SER A 71 -23.77 5.61 11.58
CA SER A 71 -22.44 6.26 11.54
C SER A 71 -21.30 5.33 11.94
N THR A 72 -21.53 4.43 12.91
CA THR A 72 -20.57 3.42 13.35
C THR A 72 -20.32 2.38 12.24
N LEU A 73 -21.40 1.89 11.63
CA LEU A 73 -21.32 0.97 10.50
C LEU A 73 -20.59 1.59 9.30
N LEU A 74 -20.93 2.82 8.93
CA LEU A 74 -20.26 3.54 7.84
C LEU A 74 -18.76 3.78 8.11
N CYS A 75 -18.38 4.08 9.35
CA CYS A 75 -16.96 4.23 9.72
C CYS A 75 -16.20 2.90 9.73
N SER A 76 -16.89 1.79 9.99
CA SER A 76 -16.29 0.44 9.96
C SER A 76 -16.20 -0.17 8.56
N MET A 77 -16.92 0.39 7.58
CA MET A 77 -16.91 -0.15 6.23
C MET A 77 -15.57 0.12 5.54
N PRO A 78 -15.00 -0.85 4.80
CA PRO A 78 -13.69 -0.74 4.15
C PRO A 78 -13.71 0.16 2.90
N PHE A 79 -14.67 1.07 2.84
CA PHE A 79 -15.19 1.71 1.65
C PHE A 79 -14.92 3.21 1.71
N PRO A 80 -14.28 3.82 0.68
CA PRO A 80 -13.93 5.23 0.74
C PRO A 80 -15.18 6.10 0.83
N SER A 81 -15.18 7.04 1.77
CA SER A 81 -16.29 7.97 1.98
C SER A 81 -16.51 8.88 0.76
N ARG A 82 -17.77 9.19 0.45
CA ARG A 82 -18.16 10.06 -0.67
C ARG A 82 -17.63 11.49 -0.51
N GLY A 83 -16.47 11.75 -1.10
CA GLY A 83 -15.87 13.07 -1.22
C GLY A 83 -14.98 13.44 -0.03
N ILE A 84 -13.83 14.04 -0.35
CA ILE A 84 -12.94 14.64 0.65
C ILE A 84 -13.56 15.98 1.02
N ARG A 85 -14.29 16.03 2.13
CA ARG A 85 -14.62 17.32 2.75
C ARG A 85 -13.36 17.84 3.43
N LEU A 86 -13.01 19.09 3.14
CA LEU A 86 -11.99 19.77 3.92
C LEU A 86 -12.61 20.10 5.28
N PRO A 87 -12.04 19.61 6.39
CA PRO A 87 -12.54 19.94 7.71
C PRO A 87 -12.29 21.42 8.00
N ASP A 88 -13.24 22.07 8.65
CA ASP A 88 -13.08 23.44 9.18
C ASP A 88 -11.81 23.60 10.04
N SER A 89 -11.19 24.78 9.91
CA SER A 89 -10.03 25.18 10.69
C SER A 89 -10.36 25.26 12.18
N THR A 90 -9.45 24.78 13.03
CA THR A 90 -9.57 24.83 14.50
C THR A 90 -8.33 25.54 15.05
N PRO A 91 -8.43 26.83 15.44
CA PRO A 91 -7.27 27.69 15.71
C PRO A 91 -6.24 27.12 16.71
N ASN A 92 -6.70 26.44 17.76
CA ASN A 92 -5.84 25.80 18.76
C ASN A 92 -5.05 24.61 18.19
N VAL A 93 -5.67 23.83 17.30
CA VAL A 93 -5.04 22.67 16.66
C VAL A 93 -4.11 23.14 15.56
N ASP A 94 -4.53 24.14 14.77
CA ASP A 94 -3.78 24.67 13.65
C ASP A 94 -2.47 25.33 14.09
N SER A 95 -2.46 26.05 15.22
CA SER A 95 -1.22 26.61 15.78
C SER A 95 -0.21 25.53 16.19
N LYS A 96 -0.67 24.41 16.77
CA LYS A 96 0.18 23.26 17.11
C LYS A 96 0.67 22.51 15.88
N LEU A 97 -0.18 22.35 14.87
CA LEU A 97 0.18 21.74 13.59
C LEU A 97 1.22 22.58 12.85
N ALA A 98 1.08 23.90 12.81
CA ALA A 98 2.07 24.80 12.19
C ALA A 98 3.43 24.72 12.92
N SER A 99 3.43 24.64 14.25
CA SER A 99 4.66 24.44 15.03
C SER A 99 5.32 23.09 14.70
N LEU A 100 4.53 22.02 14.59
CA LEU A 100 5.01 20.70 14.20
C LEU A 100 5.58 20.68 12.77
N GLU A 101 4.89 21.31 11.82
CA GLU A 101 5.31 21.44 10.43
C GLU A 101 6.68 22.14 10.34
N LEU A 102 6.81 23.28 11.03
CA LEU A 102 8.05 24.05 11.06
C LEU A 102 9.19 23.28 11.74
N ALA A 103 8.90 22.54 12.81
CA ALA A 103 9.88 21.69 13.49
C ALA A 103 10.38 20.56 12.57
N ILE A 104 9.46 19.86 11.88
CA ILE A 104 9.80 18.78 10.96
C ILE A 104 10.59 19.31 9.76
N GLN A 105 10.16 20.43 9.18
CA GLN A 105 10.87 21.06 8.07
C GLN A 105 12.31 21.42 8.46
N LYS A 106 12.52 21.99 9.66
CA LYS A 106 13.87 22.28 10.18
C LYS A 106 14.73 21.03 10.33
N VAL A 107 14.19 19.94 10.86
CA VAL A 107 14.91 18.67 11.00
C VAL A 107 15.37 18.17 9.64
N TYR A 108 14.48 18.10 8.65
CA TYR A 108 14.86 17.63 7.33
C TYR A 108 15.80 18.58 6.60
N GLN A 109 15.66 19.90 6.76
CA GLN A 109 16.60 20.87 6.19
C GLN A 109 18.01 20.71 6.78
N ASN A 110 18.12 20.52 8.10
CA ASN A 110 19.40 20.26 8.76
C ASN A 110 20.02 18.96 8.26
N GLU A 111 19.23 17.90 8.11
CA GLU A 111 19.69 16.62 7.55
C GLU A 111 20.04 16.70 6.06
N ALA A 112 19.38 17.57 5.29
CA ALA A 112 19.68 17.79 3.88
C ALA A 112 21.04 18.47 3.65
N ILE A 113 21.49 19.29 4.62
CA ILE A 113 22.81 19.93 4.61
C ILE A 113 23.91 18.92 4.94
N GLN A 114 23.62 17.91 5.74
CA GLN A 114 24.59 16.91 6.14
C GLN A 114 25.04 16.02 4.96
N MET A 115 26.30 15.58 5.03
CA MET A 115 26.83 14.64 4.04
C MET A 115 26.11 13.30 4.16
N TYR A 116 25.39 12.92 3.11
CA TYR A 116 24.66 11.66 3.07
C TYR A 116 25.59 10.46 3.28
N ARG A 117 25.26 9.64 4.28
CA ARG A 117 25.92 8.36 4.55
C ARG A 117 24.96 7.22 4.23
N SER A 118 25.31 6.42 3.24
CA SER A 118 24.52 5.22 2.91
C SER A 118 24.81 4.12 3.92
N ASN A 119 23.75 3.43 4.35
CA ASN A 119 23.88 2.18 5.11
C ASN A 119 24.15 0.95 4.23
N LEU A 120 24.51 1.14 2.96
CA LEU A 120 24.87 0.08 2.02
C LEU A 120 26.36 0.12 1.68
N THR A 121 26.98 -1.05 1.60
CA THR A 121 28.32 -1.24 1.05
C THR A 121 28.36 -0.98 -0.46
N VAL A 122 29.56 -0.81 -1.02
CA VAL A 122 29.73 -0.55 -2.46
C VAL A 122 29.24 -1.71 -3.33
N SER A 123 29.43 -2.96 -2.89
CA SER A 123 28.89 -4.16 -3.56
C SER A 123 27.36 -4.16 -3.52
N GLU A 124 26.76 -3.87 -2.37
CA GLU A 124 25.30 -3.81 -2.23
C GLU A 124 24.68 -2.68 -3.07
N GLN A 125 25.27 -1.48 -3.09
CA GLN A 125 24.78 -0.40 -3.95
C GLN A 125 24.83 -0.76 -5.45
N ARG A 126 25.81 -1.55 -5.85
CA ARG A 126 25.94 -2.05 -7.23
C ARG A 126 24.91 -3.15 -7.50
N GLY A 127 24.76 -4.10 -6.58
CA GLY A 127 23.74 -5.15 -6.62
C GLY A 127 22.34 -4.58 -6.72
N PHE A 128 22.03 -3.53 -5.95
CA PHE A 128 20.71 -2.90 -5.92
C PHE A 128 20.39 -2.24 -7.26
N ARG A 129 21.36 -1.52 -7.85
CA ARG A 129 21.21 -0.97 -9.21
C ARG A 129 20.99 -2.05 -10.27
N LYS A 130 21.67 -3.20 -10.14
CA LYS A 130 21.47 -4.34 -11.04
C LYS A 130 20.08 -4.95 -10.89
N LEU A 131 19.60 -5.15 -9.66
CA LEU A 131 18.26 -5.65 -9.36
C LEU A 131 17.16 -4.73 -9.93
N ILE A 132 17.28 -3.41 -9.75
CA ILE A 132 16.32 -2.45 -10.31
C ILE A 132 16.23 -2.57 -11.84
N ARG A 133 17.35 -2.79 -12.53
CA ARG A 133 17.38 -2.97 -13.99
C ARG A 133 16.69 -4.25 -14.44
N LEU A 134 16.64 -5.28 -13.58
CA LEU A 134 16.00 -6.56 -13.87
C LEU A 134 14.54 -6.63 -13.39
N LYS A 135 13.97 -5.54 -12.86
CA LYS A 135 12.59 -5.52 -12.32
C LYS A 135 11.52 -6.01 -13.29
N ASP A 136 11.74 -5.81 -14.60
CA ASP A 136 10.77 -6.19 -15.63
C ASP A 136 10.93 -7.66 -16.06
N LYS A 137 12.07 -8.29 -15.75
CA LYS A 137 12.38 -9.69 -16.03
C LYS A 137 12.20 -10.59 -14.82
N LEU A 138 12.48 -10.07 -13.63
CA LEU A 138 12.47 -10.80 -12.37
C LEU A 138 11.42 -10.21 -11.44
N ARG A 139 10.66 -11.10 -10.81
CA ARG A 139 9.76 -10.76 -9.72
C ARG A 139 10.44 -11.03 -8.39
N TYR A 140 10.38 -10.04 -7.50
CA TYR A 140 10.87 -10.13 -6.13
C TYR A 140 9.68 -10.24 -5.18
N MET A 141 9.65 -11.28 -4.36
CA MET A 141 8.58 -11.55 -3.41
C MET A 141 9.17 -11.79 -2.03
N VAL A 142 8.34 -11.65 -0.99
CA VAL A 142 8.70 -12.06 0.37
C VAL A 142 8.04 -13.40 0.62
N GLY A 143 8.85 -14.41 0.96
CA GLY A 143 8.36 -15.74 1.28
C GLY A 143 7.62 -15.75 2.61
N ASP A 144 6.39 -16.25 2.60
CA ASP A 144 5.48 -16.31 3.76
C ASP A 144 6.11 -16.99 4.98
N LYS A 145 6.76 -18.14 4.78
CA LYS A 145 7.30 -18.97 5.87
C LYS A 145 8.61 -18.46 6.47
N CYS A 146 9.48 -17.87 5.65
CA CYS A 146 10.87 -17.61 6.04
C CYS A 146 11.20 -16.11 6.12
N GLY A 147 10.27 -15.22 5.73
CA GLY A 147 10.53 -13.78 5.65
C GLY A 147 11.74 -13.44 4.78
N SER A 148 12.11 -14.34 3.85
CA SER A 148 13.25 -14.22 2.95
C SER A 148 12.78 -13.73 1.58
N PHE A 149 13.67 -13.13 0.79
CA PHE A 149 13.34 -12.82 -0.59
C PHE A 149 13.21 -14.09 -1.42
N VAL A 150 12.20 -14.14 -2.28
CA VAL A 150 12.05 -15.16 -3.32
C VAL A 150 12.13 -14.45 -4.66
N VAL A 151 13.04 -14.89 -5.51
CA VAL A 151 13.28 -14.30 -6.83
C VAL A 151 12.91 -15.31 -7.90
N VAL A 152 12.04 -14.91 -8.82
CA VAL A 152 11.49 -15.77 -9.88
C VAL A 152 11.45 -15.00 -11.19
N PRO A 153 11.74 -15.61 -12.36
CA PRO A 153 11.43 -15.00 -13.66
C PRO A 153 9.96 -14.62 -13.78
N GLN A 154 9.70 -13.44 -14.32
CA GLN A 154 8.34 -12.97 -14.55
C GLN A 154 7.57 -13.89 -15.52
N SER A 155 8.27 -14.50 -16.49
CA SER A 155 7.70 -15.49 -17.40
C SER A 155 7.24 -16.75 -16.67
N LEU A 156 8.03 -17.25 -15.73
CA LEU A 156 7.69 -18.42 -14.92
C LEU A 156 6.51 -18.11 -13.98
N ASP A 157 6.53 -16.95 -13.31
CA ASP A 157 5.43 -16.48 -12.46
C ASP A 157 4.11 -16.40 -13.26
N LYS A 158 4.14 -15.79 -14.46
CA LYS A 158 2.98 -15.72 -15.36
C LYS A 158 2.50 -17.10 -15.79
N ASN A 159 3.40 -18.03 -16.11
CA ASN A 159 3.02 -19.39 -16.51
C ASN A 159 2.34 -20.15 -15.36
N ILE A 160 2.84 -20.01 -14.13
CA ILE A 160 2.23 -20.62 -12.93
C ILE A 160 0.83 -20.03 -12.71
N ILE A 161 0.69 -18.71 -12.79
CA ILE A 161 -0.61 -18.03 -12.63
C ILE A 161 -1.57 -18.49 -13.72
N ASN A 162 -1.16 -18.50 -14.99
CA ASN A 162 -2.02 -18.95 -16.09
C ASN A 162 -2.42 -20.42 -15.93
N GLY A 163 -1.52 -21.29 -15.50
CA GLY A 163 -1.85 -22.69 -15.18
C GLY A 163 -2.88 -22.80 -14.07
N THR A 164 -2.71 -22.01 -13.00
CA THR A 164 -3.64 -21.96 -11.86
C THR A 164 -5.01 -21.41 -12.28
N LEU A 165 -5.04 -20.37 -13.10
CA LEU A 165 -6.29 -19.76 -13.59
C LEU A 165 -7.00 -20.64 -14.62
N SER A 166 -6.30 -21.57 -15.26
CA SER A 166 -6.89 -22.55 -16.19
C SER A 166 -7.60 -23.70 -15.46
N ASP A 167 -7.47 -23.80 -14.13
CA ASP A 167 -8.16 -24.80 -13.34
C ASP A 167 -9.66 -24.50 -13.27
N ALA A 168 -10.43 -25.20 -14.10
CA ALA A 168 -11.88 -25.09 -14.19
C ALA A 168 -12.63 -25.54 -12.92
N THR A 169 -11.96 -26.22 -11.98
CA THR A 169 -12.59 -26.61 -10.71
C THR A 169 -12.63 -25.45 -9.71
N THR A 170 -11.68 -24.52 -9.81
CA THR A 170 -11.54 -23.39 -8.90
C THR A 170 -12.02 -22.08 -9.55
N TYR A 171 -11.69 -21.86 -10.82
CA TYR A 171 -12.02 -20.64 -11.55
C TYR A 171 -12.85 -20.97 -12.79
N ALA A 172 -13.90 -20.18 -13.04
CA ALA A 172 -14.72 -20.30 -14.24
C ALA A 172 -14.63 -19.01 -15.05
N GLU A 173 -14.40 -19.14 -16.36
CA GLU A 173 -14.52 -18.01 -17.27
C GLU A 173 -15.95 -17.45 -17.21
N THR A 174 -16.05 -16.13 -17.05
CA THR A 174 -17.33 -15.43 -16.99
C THR A 174 -17.38 -14.36 -18.06
N THR A 175 -18.56 -14.15 -18.63
CA THR A 175 -18.76 -13.10 -19.62
C THR A 175 -19.03 -11.76 -18.94
N ALA A 176 -18.69 -10.66 -19.60
CA ALA A 176 -19.07 -9.32 -19.12
C ALA A 176 -20.60 -9.19 -18.92
N ALA A 177 -21.41 -9.92 -19.69
CA ALA A 177 -22.86 -9.98 -19.49
C ALA A 177 -23.25 -10.71 -18.20
N ALA A 178 -22.63 -11.86 -17.91
CA ALA A 178 -22.85 -12.59 -16.67
C ALA A 178 -22.40 -11.79 -15.43
N PHE A 179 -21.24 -11.11 -15.53
CA PHE A 179 -20.79 -10.20 -14.49
C PHE A 179 -21.77 -9.05 -14.25
N ARG A 180 -22.23 -8.37 -15.31
CA ARG A 180 -23.25 -7.31 -15.18
C ARG A 180 -24.53 -7.81 -14.53
N ARG A 181 -25.02 -9.00 -14.90
CA ARG A 181 -26.19 -9.61 -14.25
C ARG A 181 -25.95 -9.88 -12.76
N ALA A 182 -24.76 -10.33 -12.38
CA ALA A 182 -24.40 -10.52 -10.97
C ALA A 182 -24.38 -9.18 -10.22
N CYS A 183 -23.80 -8.12 -10.81
CA CYS A 183 -23.83 -6.78 -10.24
C CYS A 183 -25.26 -6.26 -10.05
N GLU A 184 -26.16 -6.50 -11.00
CA GLU A 184 -27.56 -6.12 -10.89
C GLU A 184 -28.26 -6.84 -9.72
N LYS A 185 -28.05 -8.14 -9.57
CA LYS A 185 -28.58 -8.90 -8.42
C LYS A 185 -28.05 -8.37 -7.08
N VAL A 186 -26.77 -8.00 -7.03
CA VAL A 186 -26.18 -7.39 -5.83
C VAL A 186 -26.84 -6.03 -5.54
N ARG A 187 -27.04 -5.19 -6.56
CA ARG A 187 -27.72 -3.89 -6.45
C ARG A 187 -29.16 -4.03 -5.96
N GLU A 188 -29.88 -4.99 -6.52
CA GLU A 188 -31.24 -5.31 -6.10
C GLU A 188 -31.26 -5.75 -4.64
N THR A 189 -30.37 -6.66 -4.24
CA THR A 189 -30.25 -7.15 -2.85
C THR A 189 -29.91 -6.01 -1.87
N ILE A 190 -29.01 -5.10 -2.25
CA ILE A 190 -28.70 -3.91 -1.43
C ILE A 190 -29.96 -3.03 -1.27
N SER A 191 -30.74 -2.86 -2.34
CA SER A 191 -31.94 -2.02 -2.32
C SER A 191 -33.09 -2.65 -1.53
N THR A 192 -33.25 -3.97 -1.59
CA THR A 192 -34.39 -4.68 -0.98
C THR A 192 -34.12 -5.19 0.43
N ALA A 193 -32.89 -5.63 0.74
CA ALA A 193 -32.55 -6.19 2.04
C ALA A 193 -31.75 -5.22 2.92
N VAL A 194 -30.74 -4.54 2.37
CA VAL A 194 -29.85 -3.67 3.17
C VAL A 194 -30.50 -2.32 3.48
N LYS A 195 -31.15 -1.68 2.50
CA LYS A 195 -31.80 -0.37 2.70
C LYS A 195 -32.83 -0.34 3.85
N PRO A 196 -33.77 -1.29 3.98
CA PRO A 196 -34.73 -1.26 5.09
C PRO A 196 -34.14 -1.68 6.44
N THR A 197 -33.06 -2.46 6.47
CA THR A 197 -32.48 -3.00 7.72
C THR A 197 -31.37 -2.12 8.31
N LEU A 198 -30.56 -1.49 7.44
CA LEU A 198 -29.34 -0.79 7.81
C LEU A 198 -29.37 0.71 7.44
N GLY A 199 -30.46 1.17 6.84
CA GLY A 199 -30.68 2.57 6.53
C GLY A 199 -30.27 2.98 5.13
N SER A 200 -30.84 4.10 4.67
CA SER A 200 -30.67 4.59 3.31
C SER A 200 -29.24 5.05 3.01
N ASN A 201 -28.52 5.55 4.01
CA ASN A 201 -27.14 6.03 3.88
C ASN A 201 -26.16 4.88 3.62
N VAL A 202 -26.31 3.76 4.33
CA VAL A 202 -25.48 2.56 4.19
C VAL A 202 -25.71 1.91 2.84
N ALA A 203 -26.97 1.74 2.43
CA ALA A 203 -27.28 1.21 1.10
C ALA A 203 -26.70 2.09 0.00
N ARG A 204 -26.80 3.42 0.10
CA ARG A 204 -26.20 4.34 -0.87
C ARG A 204 -24.69 4.22 -0.97
N ALA A 205 -23.99 3.96 0.13
CA ALA A 205 -22.54 3.82 0.14
C ALA A 205 -22.09 2.55 -0.60
N LEU A 206 -22.79 1.43 -0.39
CA LEU A 206 -22.51 0.16 -1.06
C LEU A 206 -22.77 0.23 -2.58
N LEU A 207 -23.77 1.00 -3.00
CA LEU A 207 -24.12 1.16 -4.41
C LEU A 207 -23.08 1.94 -5.22
N ASP A 208 -22.54 3.07 -4.74
CA ASP A 208 -21.53 3.81 -5.53
C ASP A 208 -20.10 3.27 -5.35
N LEU A 209 -19.95 2.06 -4.79
CA LEU A 209 -18.71 1.27 -4.76
C LEU A 209 -18.85 -0.05 -5.53
N HIS A 210 -19.82 -0.10 -6.43
CA HIS A 210 -20.01 -1.25 -7.31
C HIS A 210 -18.71 -1.58 -8.06
N PRO A 211 -18.36 -2.88 -8.12
CA PRO A 211 -17.19 -3.30 -8.87
C PRO A 211 -17.44 -2.98 -10.35
N VAL A 212 -16.56 -2.17 -10.93
CA VAL A 212 -16.55 -1.86 -12.37
C VAL A 212 -15.73 -2.94 -13.05
N VAL A 213 -16.21 -3.48 -14.16
CA VAL A 213 -15.37 -4.33 -15.02
C VAL A 213 -14.20 -3.47 -15.47
N PRO A 214 -12.94 -3.81 -15.14
CA PRO A 214 -11.80 -3.08 -15.68
C PRO A 214 -11.83 -3.24 -17.20
N THR A 215 -12.18 -2.17 -17.91
CA THR A 215 -12.03 -2.10 -19.36
C THR A 215 -10.57 -1.74 -19.63
N PHE A 216 -9.75 -2.72 -19.97
CA PHE A 216 -8.42 -2.52 -20.54
C PHE A 216 -8.50 -2.63 -22.06
#